data_AF-A0A392PFT7-F1
#
_entry.id   AF-A0A392PFT7-F1
#
_cell.length_a   1.000
_cell.length_b   1.000
_cell.length_c   1.000
_cell.angle_alpha   90.00
_cell.angle_beta   90.00
_cell.angle_gamma   90.00
#
_symmetry.space_group_name_H-M   'P 1'
#
loop_
_entity.id
_entity.type
_entity.pdbx_description
1 polymer ?
#
loop_
_entity_poly.entity_id
_entity_poly.type
_entity_poly.pdbx_seq_one_letter_code
_entity_poly.pdbx_strand_id
1 'polypeptide(L)'
;HGMFRANGGCGYVKKPDFLLTTDQNNEVFDPRAKLPVKTTLKVTVFMGEGWYYDFKHTHFDQYSPPDFYARVGIAGVPSDSIMRKTKAIEDNWLPTWNETFEFPLTVPELALLRIEVHEYDMSEKDDFGGQTCLPLSELR
;
A
#
# COMPACT_ATOMS: atom_id res chain seq x y z
N HIS A 1 -2.73 5.13 -10.87
CA HIS A 1 -3.12 6.40 -10.22
C HIS A 1 -3.28 6.16 -8.72
N GLY A 2 -2.49 6.82 -7.87
CA GLY A 2 -2.57 6.70 -6.40
C GLY A 2 -3.14 7.97 -5.77
N MET A 3 -2.29 8.92 -5.39
CA MET A 3 -2.67 10.20 -4.79
C MET A 3 -3.78 10.94 -5.55
N PHE A 4 -3.70 11.00 -6.87
CA PHE A 4 -4.69 11.70 -7.72
C PHE A 4 -5.98 10.91 -7.95
N ARG A 5 -6.20 9.76 -7.31
CA ARG A 5 -7.55 9.22 -7.15
C ARG A 5 -8.38 10.08 -6.19
N ALA A 6 -7.71 10.82 -5.31
CA ALA A 6 -8.37 11.74 -4.41
C ALA A 6 -9.13 12.84 -5.15
N ASN A 7 -10.11 13.42 -4.45
CA ASN A 7 -10.94 14.51 -4.98
C ASN A 7 -11.64 14.14 -6.31
N GLY A 8 -12.15 12.91 -6.38
CA GLY A 8 -12.90 12.41 -7.53
C GLY A 8 -12.06 12.26 -8.81
N GLY A 9 -10.72 12.21 -8.70
CA GLY A 9 -9.87 12.00 -9.88
C GLY A 9 -9.68 13.22 -10.77
N CYS A 10 -10.03 14.43 -10.32
CA CYS A 10 -10.02 15.64 -11.16
C CYS A 10 -8.61 16.17 -11.51
N GLY A 11 -7.55 15.54 -11.01
CA GLY A 11 -6.16 15.97 -11.20
C GLY A 11 -5.64 16.98 -10.17
N TYR A 12 -6.51 17.47 -9.27
CA TYR A 12 -6.14 18.44 -8.23
C TYR A 12 -6.49 17.91 -6.84
N VAL A 13 -5.51 17.92 -5.93
CA VAL A 13 -5.68 17.54 -4.52
C VAL A 13 -5.18 18.69 -3.65
N LYS A 14 -6.04 19.22 -2.78
CA LYS A 14 -5.65 20.28 -1.83
C LYS A 14 -4.61 19.72 -0.86
N LYS A 15 -3.50 20.42 -0.67
CA LYS A 15 -2.50 20.07 0.36
C LYS A 15 -3.12 20.23 1.77
N PRO A 16 -2.68 19.45 2.76
CA PRO A 16 -3.01 19.69 4.16
C PRO A 16 -2.63 21.10 4.61
N ASP A 17 -3.40 21.69 5.52
CA ASP A 17 -3.26 23.10 5.91
C ASP A 17 -1.87 23.41 6.50
N PHE A 18 -1.26 22.46 7.23
CA PHE A 18 0.09 22.61 7.78
C PHE A 18 1.21 22.67 6.71
N LEU A 19 0.91 22.35 5.44
CA LEU A 19 1.83 22.58 4.32
C LEU A 19 1.56 23.91 3.59
N LEU A 20 0.48 24.62 3.96
CA LEU A 20 0.07 25.89 3.36
C LEU A 20 0.41 27.09 4.25
N THR A 21 0.51 26.88 5.56
CA THR A 21 0.73 27.94 6.56
C THR A 21 1.99 27.68 7.38
N THR A 22 2.66 28.75 7.80
CA THR A 22 3.63 28.69 8.89
C THR A 22 2.90 28.64 10.23
N ASP A 23 3.52 28.03 11.23
CA ASP A 23 2.95 28.03 12.58
C ASP A 23 3.12 29.40 13.28
N GLN A 24 2.73 29.48 14.57
CA GLN A 24 2.82 30.70 15.37
C GLN A 24 4.26 31.21 15.56
N ASN A 25 5.25 30.34 15.39
CA ASN A 25 6.68 30.64 15.49
C ASN A 25 7.30 30.93 14.11
N ASN A 26 6.47 31.01 13.07
CA ASN A 26 6.90 31.17 11.68
C ASN A 26 7.73 29.97 11.17
N GLU A 27 7.57 28.80 11.78
CA GLU A 27 8.22 27.56 11.38
C GLU A 27 7.40 26.84 10.31
N VAL A 28 8.12 26.15 9.43
CA VAL A 28 7.53 25.32 8.36
C VAL A 28 7.62 23.86 8.80
N PHE A 29 6.60 23.08 8.46
CA PHE A 29 6.58 21.64 8.72
C PHE A 29 7.84 20.92 8.18
N ASP A 30 8.60 20.28 9.07
CA ASP A 30 9.71 19.40 8.71
C ASP A 30 9.25 17.93 8.64
N PRO A 31 9.21 17.31 7.45
CA PRO A 31 8.81 15.90 7.30
C PRO A 31 9.76 14.90 7.98
N ARG A 32 10.94 15.33 8.43
CA ARG A 32 11.93 14.48 9.11
C ARG A 32 11.90 14.62 10.63
N ALA A 33 11.11 15.55 11.16
CA ALA A 33 10.96 15.73 12.58
C ALA A 33 10.34 14.47 13.22
N LYS A 34 10.80 14.14 14.43
CA LYS A 34 10.21 13.06 15.22
C LYS A 34 8.91 13.55 15.84
N LEU A 35 7.79 13.16 15.25
CA LEU A 35 6.45 13.50 15.71
C LEU A 35 5.83 12.34 16.48
N PRO A 36 4.92 12.60 17.44
CA PRO A 36 4.17 11.54 18.10
C PRO A 36 3.22 10.83 17.12
N VAL A 37 2.88 9.58 17.42
CA VAL A 37 1.88 8.83 16.66
C VAL A 37 0.51 9.49 16.85
N LYS A 38 -0.17 9.80 15.74
CA LYS A 38 -1.52 10.36 15.73
C LYS A 38 -2.60 9.30 15.59
N THR A 39 -2.33 8.26 14.81
CA THR A 39 -3.30 7.17 14.58
C THR A 39 -2.57 5.87 14.26
N THR A 40 -3.23 4.73 14.47
CA THR A 40 -2.72 3.41 14.07
C THR A 40 -3.66 2.81 13.05
N LEU A 41 -3.18 2.61 11.82
CA LEU A 41 -3.91 1.90 10.79
C LEU A 41 -3.71 0.39 10.97
N LYS A 42 -4.80 -0.35 11.10
CA LYS A 42 -4.81 -1.81 11.10
C LYS A 42 -5.34 -2.31 9.77
N VAL A 43 -4.57 -3.15 9.07
CA VAL A 43 -4.91 -3.68 7.76
C VAL A 43 -4.89 -5.19 7.80
N THR A 44 -6.02 -5.82 7.49
CA THR A 44 -6.11 -7.27 7.30
C THR A 44 -6.12 -7.57 5.81
N VAL A 45 -5.08 -8.22 5.31
CA VAL A 45 -5.03 -8.78 3.96
C VAL A 45 -5.70 -10.15 4.01
N PHE A 46 -6.97 -10.20 3.62
CA PHE A 46 -7.78 -11.40 3.78
C PHE A 46 -7.55 -12.40 2.64
N MET A 47 -7.97 -12.06 1.43
CA MET A 47 -7.84 -12.90 0.25
C MET A 47 -7.65 -12.06 -1.01
N GLY A 48 -7.27 -12.69 -2.11
CA GLY A 48 -7.22 -12.09 -3.44
C GLY A 48 -7.96 -12.94 -4.48
N GLU A 49 -8.51 -12.28 -5.49
CA GLU A 49 -9.27 -12.90 -6.58
C GLU A 49 -9.12 -12.12 -7.88
N GLY A 50 -9.59 -12.69 -8.99
CA GLY A 50 -9.60 -12.05 -10.32
C GLY A 50 -8.55 -12.60 -11.29
N TRP A 51 -7.34 -12.94 -10.80
CA TRP A 51 -6.24 -13.37 -11.68
C TRP A 51 -6.56 -14.59 -12.55
N TYR A 52 -7.33 -15.54 -12.00
CA TYR A 52 -7.78 -16.73 -12.73
C TYR A 52 -8.54 -16.38 -14.02
N TYR A 53 -9.35 -15.33 -13.99
CA TYR A 53 -10.21 -14.93 -15.11
C TYR A 53 -9.54 -13.88 -16.01
N ASP A 54 -8.73 -13.01 -15.42
CA ASP A 54 -8.15 -11.85 -16.12
C ASP A 54 -6.87 -12.18 -16.89
N PHE A 55 -6.18 -13.28 -16.53
CA PHE A 55 -4.89 -13.65 -17.11
C PHE A 55 -4.90 -15.06 -17.69
N LYS A 56 -3.99 -15.31 -18.64
CA LYS A 56 -3.71 -16.66 -19.11
C LYS A 56 -3.10 -17.48 -17.98
N HIS A 57 -3.41 -18.77 -17.92
CA HIS A 57 -2.89 -19.63 -16.86
C HIS A 57 -1.37 -19.82 -16.89
N THR A 58 -0.72 -19.44 -17.99
CA THR A 58 0.75 -19.47 -18.14
C THR A 58 1.39 -18.10 -17.92
N HIS A 59 0.66 -17.13 -17.36
CA HIS A 59 1.13 -15.75 -17.29
C HIS A 59 2.13 -15.54 -16.16
N PHE A 60 1.90 -16.15 -15.01
CA PHE A 60 2.73 -16.00 -13.81
C PHE A 60 3.68 -17.19 -13.65
N ASP A 61 3.20 -18.40 -13.88
CA ASP A 61 4.02 -19.60 -13.97
C ASP A 61 3.59 -20.39 -15.21
N GLN A 62 4.56 -20.92 -15.95
CA GLN A 62 4.33 -21.68 -17.18
C GLN A 62 3.73 -23.07 -16.92
N TYR A 63 4.01 -23.68 -15.77
CA TYR A 63 3.71 -25.09 -15.48
C TYR A 63 2.84 -25.29 -14.23
N SER A 64 2.79 -24.32 -13.33
CA SER A 64 2.01 -24.35 -12.07
C SER A 64 1.03 -23.18 -11.98
N PRO A 65 0.03 -23.24 -11.08
CA PRO A 65 -0.62 -22.03 -10.58
C PRO A 65 0.39 -21.09 -9.86
N PRO A 66 0.05 -19.81 -9.68
CA PRO A 66 0.97 -18.84 -9.08
C PRO A 66 1.13 -19.00 -7.56
N ASP A 67 2.31 -18.61 -7.08
CA ASP A 67 2.69 -18.52 -5.67
C ASP A 67 2.54 -17.09 -5.13
N PHE A 68 1.32 -16.63 -4.91
CA PHE A 68 1.08 -15.23 -4.58
C PHE A 68 1.39 -14.85 -3.13
N TYR A 69 2.06 -13.72 -2.95
CA TYR A 69 2.14 -12.99 -1.68
C TYR A 69 1.79 -11.51 -1.88
N ALA A 70 1.24 -10.90 -0.83
CA ALA A 70 0.91 -9.48 -0.82
C ALA A 70 1.98 -8.69 -0.06
N ARG A 71 2.27 -7.48 -0.54
CA ARG A 71 3.03 -6.46 0.17
C ARG A 71 2.08 -5.33 0.54
N VAL A 72 2.04 -4.98 1.83
CA VAL A 72 1.21 -3.90 2.34
C VAL A 72 2.06 -2.93 3.12
N GLY A 73 1.88 -1.65 2.87
CA GLY A 73 2.72 -0.62 3.44
C GLY A 73 2.19 0.77 3.28
N ILE A 74 2.95 1.70 3.83
CA ILE A 74 2.64 3.12 3.84
C ILE A 74 3.68 3.84 2.99
N ALA A 75 3.21 4.68 2.08
CA ALA A 75 4.01 5.71 1.44
C ALA A 75 3.62 7.06 2.06
N GLY A 76 4.59 7.82 2.57
CA GLY A 76 4.31 9.10 3.22
C GLY A 76 5.60 9.77 3.69
N VAL A 77 5.56 10.37 4.88
CA VAL A 77 6.78 10.88 5.51
C VAL A 77 7.78 9.74 5.81
N PRO A 78 9.09 10.02 5.90
CA PRO A 78 10.10 8.97 6.14
C PRO A 78 9.86 8.13 7.40
N SER A 79 9.33 8.72 8.48
CA SER A 79 9.03 8.01 9.73
C SER A 79 7.91 6.97 9.59
N ASP A 80 6.95 7.23 8.70
CA ASP A 80 5.78 6.37 8.49
C ASP A 80 5.99 5.38 7.34
N SER A 81 6.99 5.62 6.47
CA SER A 81 7.19 4.87 5.24
C SER A 81 7.77 3.48 5.49
N ILE A 82 6.94 2.46 5.31
CA ILE A 82 7.31 1.08 5.63
C ILE A 82 6.50 0.09 4.79
N MET A 83 7.11 -1.05 4.45
CA MET A 83 6.46 -2.14 3.72
C MET A 83 6.59 -3.45 4.52
N ARG A 84 5.51 -4.22 4.53
CA ARG A 84 5.41 -5.56 5.12
C ARG A 84 4.94 -6.53 4.04
N LYS A 85 5.24 -7.82 4.19
CA LYS A 85 4.77 -8.87 3.28
C LYS A 85 4.04 -9.95 4.04
N THR A 86 3.02 -10.53 3.42
CA THR A 86 2.40 -11.78 3.85
C THR A 86 3.34 -12.95 3.55
N LYS A 87 2.96 -14.14 4.00
CA LYS A 87 3.46 -15.39 3.46
C LYS A 87 3.00 -15.55 2.00
N ALA A 88 3.78 -16.31 1.24
CA ALA A 88 3.32 -16.81 -0.06
C ALA A 88 2.31 -17.94 0.18
N ILE A 89 1.28 -17.97 -0.66
CA ILE A 89 0.36 -19.10 -0.77
C ILE A 89 0.70 -19.80 -2.08
N GLU A 90 1.23 -21.01 -1.97
CA GLU A 90 1.71 -21.78 -3.11
C GLU A 90 0.56 -22.37 -3.94
N ASP A 91 0.77 -22.49 -5.26
CA ASP A 91 -0.08 -23.18 -6.23
C ASP A 91 -1.58 -22.78 -6.16
N ASN A 92 -1.89 -21.48 -5.98
CA ASN A 92 -3.28 -21.05 -5.78
C ASN A 92 -3.65 -19.71 -6.43
N TRP A 93 -4.59 -19.77 -7.38
CA TRP A 93 -5.16 -18.59 -8.04
C TRP A 93 -6.08 -17.72 -7.15
N LEU A 94 -6.52 -18.25 -6.01
CA LEU A 94 -7.41 -17.61 -5.03
C LEU A 94 -6.75 -17.61 -3.64
N PRO A 95 -5.63 -16.91 -3.45
CA PRO A 95 -4.87 -16.94 -2.20
C PRO A 95 -5.69 -16.35 -1.05
N THR A 96 -5.69 -17.05 0.09
CA THR A 96 -6.23 -16.53 1.36
C THR A 96 -5.08 -16.39 2.34
N TRP A 97 -4.66 -15.16 2.61
CA TRP A 97 -3.57 -14.87 3.54
C TRP A 97 -4.07 -14.74 4.98
N ASN A 98 -5.18 -14.03 5.18
CA ASN A 98 -5.75 -13.71 6.50
C ASN A 98 -4.71 -13.16 7.50
N GLU A 99 -3.83 -12.29 7.02
CA GLU A 99 -2.75 -11.68 7.82
C GLU A 99 -3.05 -10.22 8.15
N THR A 100 -2.74 -9.80 9.37
CA THR A 100 -3.03 -8.46 9.86
C THR A 100 -1.76 -7.70 10.21
N PHE A 101 -1.69 -6.45 9.77
CA PHE A 101 -0.57 -5.55 9.96
C PHE A 101 -1.02 -4.26 10.64
N GLU A 102 -0.18 -3.70 11.49
CA GLU A 102 -0.43 -2.44 12.17
C GLU A 102 0.64 -1.41 11.80
N PHE A 103 0.19 -0.21 11.46
CA PHE A 103 1.03 0.91 11.03
C PHE A 103 0.73 2.13 11.92
N PRO A 104 1.57 2.41 12.93
CA PRO A 104 1.48 3.65 13.69
C PRO A 104 1.94 4.80 12.79
N LEU A 105 1.09 5.81 12.62
CA LEU A 105 1.30 6.94 11.71
C LEU A 105 1.45 8.25 12.48
N THR A 106 2.50 8.97 12.15
CA THR A 106 2.78 10.31 12.69
C THR A 106 2.12 11.41 11.86
N VAL A 107 1.97 11.20 10.54
CA VAL A 107 1.38 12.18 9.61
C VAL A 107 0.42 11.48 8.62
N PRO A 108 -0.72 10.96 9.11
CA PRO A 108 -1.71 10.25 8.28
C PRO A 108 -2.25 11.09 7.12
N GLU A 109 -2.24 12.43 7.22
CA GLU A 109 -2.69 13.35 6.17
C GLU A 109 -1.82 13.31 4.91
N LEU A 110 -0.59 12.78 5.00
CA LEU A 110 0.33 12.56 3.88
C LEU A 110 0.54 11.08 3.57
N ALA A 111 -0.17 10.18 4.26
CA ALA A 111 -0.02 8.75 4.10
C ALA A 111 -0.90 8.21 2.96
N LEU A 112 -0.32 7.29 2.19
CA LEU A 112 -1.04 6.42 1.27
C LEU A 112 -0.81 4.97 1.67
N LEU A 113 -1.90 4.20 1.76
CA LEU A 113 -1.84 2.76 1.84
C LEU A 113 -1.48 2.20 0.45
N ARG A 114 -0.35 1.53 0.35
CA ARG A 114 0.12 0.83 -0.85
C ARG A 114 -0.01 -0.66 -0.64
N ILE A 115 -0.72 -1.32 -1.55
CA ILE A 115 -0.86 -2.76 -1.60
C ILE A 115 -0.35 -3.24 -2.96
N GLU A 116 0.50 -4.24 -2.94
CA GLU A 116 1.00 -4.93 -4.13
C GLU A 116 0.81 -6.42 -3.96
N VAL A 117 0.64 -7.12 -5.07
CA VAL A 117 0.69 -8.59 -5.11
C VAL A 117 1.80 -8.96 -6.07
N HIS A 118 2.59 -9.94 -5.65
CA HIS A 118 3.69 -10.50 -6.43
C HIS A 118 3.54 -12.02 -6.43
N GLU A 119 3.94 -12.63 -7.53
CA GLU A 119 4.16 -14.06 -7.61
C GLU A 119 5.62 -14.35 -7.26
N TYR A 120 5.85 -15.38 -6.45
CA TYR A 120 7.17 -15.73 -5.96
C TYR A 120 7.87 -16.70 -6.90
N ASP A 121 9.03 -16.30 -7.44
CA ASP A 121 9.89 -17.18 -8.22
C ASP A 121 11.18 -17.47 -7.44
N MET A 122 11.47 -18.76 -7.23
CA MET A 122 12.69 -19.22 -6.54
C MET A 122 13.99 -18.90 -7.29
N SER A 123 13.91 -18.78 -8.62
CA SER A 123 15.05 -18.73 -9.55
C SER A 123 15.21 -17.41 -10.27
N GLU A 124 14.14 -16.64 -10.39
CA GLU A 124 14.13 -15.33 -11.04
C GLU A 124 13.65 -14.22 -10.09
N LYS A 125 13.28 -13.07 -10.67
CA LYS A 125 12.70 -11.97 -9.93
C LYS A 125 11.19 -12.16 -9.92
N ASP A 126 10.61 -12.13 -8.72
CA ASP A 126 9.16 -12.13 -8.49
C ASP A 126 8.36 -11.31 -9.51
N ASP A 127 7.34 -11.95 -10.08
CA ASP A 127 6.47 -11.38 -11.08
C ASP A 127 5.41 -10.46 -10.46
N PHE A 128 5.16 -9.34 -11.12
CA PHE A 128 4.21 -8.35 -10.61
C PHE A 128 2.76 -8.76 -10.90
N GLY A 129 2.01 -9.09 -9.85
CA GLY A 129 0.59 -9.49 -9.92
C GLY A 129 -0.40 -8.34 -9.90
N GLY A 130 -0.03 -7.17 -9.36
CA GLY A 130 -0.92 -6.01 -9.33
C GLY A 130 -0.64 -5.06 -8.18
N GLN A 131 -1.24 -3.87 -8.22
CA GLN A 131 -1.10 -2.89 -7.14
C GLN A 131 -2.29 -1.93 -7.04
N THR A 132 -2.47 -1.40 -5.84
CA THR A 132 -3.29 -0.22 -5.60
C THR A 132 -2.63 0.70 -4.58
N CYS A 133 -2.85 1.99 -4.72
CA CYS A 133 -2.42 3.00 -3.75
C CYS A 133 -3.63 3.87 -3.40
N LEU A 134 -3.94 3.96 -2.12
CA LEU A 134 -5.14 4.60 -1.60
C LEU A 134 -4.73 5.70 -0.60
N PRO A 135 -5.10 6.97 -0.84
CA PRO A 135 -4.94 8.04 0.15
C PRO A 135 -5.64 7.67 1.46
N LEU A 136 -4.96 7.79 2.59
CA LEU A 136 -5.53 7.35 3.86
C LEU A 136 -6.78 8.13 4.27
N SER A 137 -6.84 9.41 3.89
CA SER A 137 -7.98 10.29 4.14
C SER A 137 -9.27 9.88 3.43
N GLU A 138 -9.20 8.97 2.45
CA GLU A 138 -10.35 8.50 1.67
C GLU A 138 -10.65 7.00 1.88
N LEU A 139 -9.93 6.35 2.80
CA LEU A 139 -10.28 4.99 3.21
C LEU A 139 -11.61 4.99 3.98
N ARG A 140 -12.46 4.00 3.69
CA ARG A 140 -13.77 3.79 4.32
C ARG A 140 -13.69 2.71 5.38
#